data_AF-A0A0D9YIZ3-F1
#
_entry.id   AF-A0A0D9YIZ3-F1
#
_cell.length_a   1.000
_cell.length_b   1.000
_cell.length_c   1.000
_cell.angle_alpha   90.00
_cell.angle_beta   90.00
_cell.angle_gamma   90.00
#
_symmetry.space_group_name_H-M   'P 1'
#
loop_
_entity.id
_entity.type
_entity.pdbx_description
1 polymer ?
#
loop_
_entity_poly.entity_id
_entity_poly.type
_entity_poly.pdbx_seq_one_letter_code
_entity_poly.pdbx_strand_id
1 'polypeptide(L)'
;MSKLAILGRSSGLPRSNEGMRLLFSAVIGVMLGYLFGISFPTVNVTKPLLFREKRTDCILQLHFPSSIISYIEDKDSGITTQTLLNHAWTSANSKKRNNSESNSDEIPKIYVPTNPKGAEGLAPGIVVPETDLYLRRLWGEPSEDLTSQPRYLITFTVGYSQKANIDAAVKKFSENFTIMLFHYDGRTNDWDEFEWSKRAIHVSVRRQTKWWYAKRFLHPDIVAPYDYIFIWDEDLSVQHFNAEAYIKLVRKHGLEISQPGLEPDKGLTWQMTKRLGDQEVHKFVEIMATVFSRDAWRCVWHMIQNDLVHGWGLDFALRRCVEPAHEKIGVVDSQWIIHQVIPSLGNQGTAENGRTPWEGVS
;
A
#
# COMPACT_ATOMS: atom_id res chain seq x y z
N MET A 1 -6.10 -66.81 -57.29
CA MET A 1 -5.52 -66.67 -55.94
C MET A 1 -6.58 -66.06 -55.04
N SER A 2 -6.92 -66.81 -53.97
CA SER A 2 -7.65 -66.49 -52.73
C SER A 2 -9.00 -65.74 -52.75
N LYS A 3 -9.98 -66.44 -52.15
CA LYS A 3 -11.40 -66.19 -51.90
C LYS A 3 -11.67 -65.35 -50.63
N LEU A 4 -12.79 -64.61 -50.67
CA LEU A 4 -13.92 -64.53 -49.70
C LEU A 4 -13.68 -64.31 -48.19
N ALA A 5 -14.31 -63.27 -47.61
CA ALA A 5 -15.34 -63.39 -46.55
C ALA A 5 -15.84 -62.02 -46.04
N ILE A 6 -17.15 -61.97 -45.78
CA ILE A 6 -17.96 -60.90 -45.18
C ILE A 6 -18.02 -61.11 -43.65
N LEU A 7 -17.92 -60.03 -42.87
CA LEU A 7 -18.46 -59.86 -41.50
C LEU A 7 -18.33 -58.34 -41.19
N GLY A 8 -19.37 -57.54 -40.97
CA GLY A 8 -20.42 -57.72 -39.98
C GLY A 8 -20.01 -57.02 -38.67
N ARG A 9 -20.25 -55.71 -38.53
CA ARG A 9 -20.09 -55.02 -37.23
C ARG A 9 -21.24 -54.05 -36.97
N SER A 10 -22.07 -54.48 -36.03
CA SER A 10 -23.21 -53.79 -35.43
C SER A 10 -22.78 -52.57 -34.61
N SER A 11 -23.61 -51.54 -34.66
CA SER A 11 -23.68 -50.41 -33.74
C SER A 11 -23.91 -50.87 -32.30
N GLY A 12 -22.92 -50.66 -31.44
CA GLY A 12 -23.04 -50.80 -29.98
C GLY A 12 -22.92 -49.43 -29.31
N LEU A 13 -24.05 -48.79 -29.00
CA LEU A 13 -24.09 -47.66 -28.06
C LEU A 13 -23.81 -48.17 -26.63
N PRO A 14 -22.89 -47.57 -25.86
CA PRO A 14 -22.85 -47.75 -24.42
C PRO A 14 -23.97 -46.91 -23.79
N ARG A 15 -24.84 -47.61 -23.07
CA ARG A 15 -25.97 -47.08 -22.28
C ARG A 15 -25.43 -46.14 -21.18
N SER A 16 -25.84 -44.87 -21.18
CA SER A 16 -25.39 -43.87 -20.19
C SER A 16 -25.98 -44.18 -18.80
N ASN A 17 -25.13 -44.17 -17.78
CA ASN A 17 -25.50 -44.32 -16.37
C ASN A 17 -25.99 -42.99 -15.77
N GLU A 18 -26.82 -42.24 -16.51
CA GLU A 18 -27.30 -40.91 -16.10
C GLU A 18 -28.20 -40.96 -14.85
N GLY A 19 -28.99 -42.03 -14.69
CA GLY A 19 -29.83 -42.22 -13.51
C GLY A 19 -29.04 -42.33 -12.21
N MET A 20 -27.86 -42.96 -12.23
CA MET A 20 -27.04 -43.14 -11.03
C MET A 20 -26.33 -41.83 -10.63
N ARG A 21 -25.98 -40.96 -11.59
CA ARG A 21 -25.44 -39.62 -11.32
C ARG A 21 -26.47 -38.66 -10.75
N LEU A 22 -27.72 -38.72 -11.24
CA LEU A 22 -28.82 -37.90 -10.73
C LEU A 22 -29.22 -38.29 -9.30
N LEU A 23 -29.19 -39.58 -8.98
CA LEU A 23 -29.41 -40.04 -7.61
C LEU A 23 -28.31 -39.56 -6.66
N PHE A 24 -27.04 -39.64 -7.08
CA PHE A 24 -25.92 -39.15 -6.27
C PHE A 24 -25.97 -37.63 -6.04
N SER A 25 -26.29 -36.84 -7.06
CA SER A 25 -26.41 -35.38 -6.90
C SER A 25 -27.59 -34.97 -6.02
N ALA A 26 -28.71 -35.68 -6.09
CA ALA A 26 -29.87 -35.43 -5.23
C ALA A 26 -29.56 -35.74 -3.75
N VAL A 27 -28.87 -36.85 -3.46
CA VAL A 27 -28.50 -37.21 -2.08
C VAL A 27 -27.49 -36.22 -1.49
N ILE A 28 -26.51 -35.79 -2.28
CA ILE A 28 -25.53 -34.76 -1.84
C ILE A 28 -26.22 -33.41 -1.58
N GLY A 29 -27.19 -33.02 -2.43
CA GLY A 29 -27.98 -31.80 -2.25
C GLY A 29 -28.83 -31.82 -0.99
N VAL A 30 -29.47 -32.96 -0.66
CA VAL A 30 -30.25 -33.12 0.57
C VAL A 30 -29.35 -33.09 1.81
N MET A 31 -28.18 -33.72 1.76
CA MET A 31 -27.22 -33.71 2.88
C MET A 31 -26.63 -32.31 3.13
N LEU A 32 -26.27 -31.57 2.07
CA LEU A 32 -25.82 -30.19 2.19
C LEU A 32 -26.93 -29.26 2.71
N GLY A 33 -28.17 -29.42 2.20
CA GLY A 33 -29.32 -28.66 2.68
C GLY A 33 -29.64 -28.89 4.16
N TYR A 34 -29.51 -30.13 4.62
CA TYR A 34 -29.70 -30.49 6.03
C TYR A 34 -28.61 -29.87 6.94
N LEU A 35 -27.35 -29.83 6.50
CA LEU A 35 -26.25 -29.24 7.26
C LEU A 35 -26.32 -27.71 7.35
N PHE A 36 -26.79 -27.04 6.30
CA PHE A 36 -27.05 -25.58 6.35
C PHE A 36 -28.32 -25.23 7.16
N GLY A 37 -29.31 -26.13 7.20
CA GLY A 37 -30.57 -25.90 7.93
C GLY A 37 -30.46 -25.98 9.47
N ILE A 38 -29.44 -26.65 10.01
CA ILE A 38 -29.26 -26.86 11.47
C ILE A 38 -28.34 -25.80 12.10
N SER A 39 -27.70 -24.96 11.30
CA SER A 39 -26.66 -24.03 11.75
C SER A 39 -27.16 -22.61 12.07
N PHE A 40 -28.48 -22.38 12.10
CA PHE A 40 -29.06 -21.10 12.51
C PHE A 40 -29.85 -21.24 13.82
N PRO A 41 -29.45 -20.57 14.92
CA PRO A 41 -30.33 -20.44 16.07
C PRO A 41 -31.55 -19.60 15.68
N THR A 42 -32.74 -20.14 15.91
CA THR A 42 -34.01 -19.43 15.76
C THR A 42 -34.06 -18.27 16.73
N VAL A 43 -33.79 -17.05 16.24
CA VAL A 43 -33.99 -15.83 17.01
C VAL A 43 -35.50 -15.52 17.02
N ASN A 44 -36.11 -15.64 18.20
CA ASN A 44 -37.50 -15.24 18.43
C ASN A 44 -37.70 -13.75 18.11
N VAL A 45 -38.58 -13.48 17.16
CA VAL A 45 -39.06 -12.12 16.84
C VAL A 45 -40.00 -11.67 17.95
N THR A 46 -39.51 -10.80 18.83
CA THR A 46 -40.38 -10.06 19.76
C THR A 46 -40.82 -8.75 19.09
N LYS A 47 -42.14 -8.55 19.00
CA LYS A 47 -42.81 -7.39 18.38
C LYS A 47 -42.35 -6.05 18.97
N PRO A 48 -42.38 -4.95 18.19
CA PRO A 48 -42.02 -3.62 18.67
C PRO A 48 -43.17 -3.07 19.52
N LEU A 49 -42.87 -2.72 20.76
CA LEU A 49 -43.79 -2.03 21.64
C LEU A 49 -43.54 -0.52 21.53
N LEU A 50 -44.53 0.16 20.95
CA LEU A 50 -44.76 1.60 21.03
C LEU A 50 -44.63 2.09 22.48
N PHE A 51 -43.68 2.98 22.74
CA PHE A 51 -43.73 3.94 23.86
C PHE A 51 -43.06 5.23 23.38
N ARG A 52 -43.85 6.18 22.89
CA ARG A 52 -44.37 7.32 23.67
C ARG A 52 -43.25 8.23 24.16
N GLU A 53 -43.06 9.29 23.36
CA GLU A 53 -42.53 10.59 23.75
C GLU A 53 -42.85 10.94 25.21
N LYS A 54 -41.80 11.04 26.03
CA LYS A 54 -41.75 11.94 27.18
C LYS A 54 -40.31 12.39 27.43
N ARG A 55 -40.07 13.60 26.91
CA ARG A 55 -39.11 14.62 27.36
C ARG A 55 -38.74 14.44 28.85
N THR A 56 -37.48 14.13 29.11
CA THR A 56 -36.80 14.55 30.34
C THR A 56 -35.39 14.94 29.95
N ASP A 57 -35.13 16.24 29.98
CA ASP A 57 -33.83 16.85 29.76
C ASP A 57 -32.83 16.28 30.78
N CYS A 58 -31.94 15.40 30.32
CA CYS A 58 -30.76 15.03 31.09
C CYS A 58 -29.62 15.92 30.60
N ILE A 59 -29.53 17.10 31.20
CA ILE A 59 -28.34 17.96 31.11
C ILE A 59 -27.20 17.16 31.75
N LEU A 60 -26.41 16.46 30.94
CA LEU A 60 -25.11 15.96 31.37
C LEU A 60 -24.13 17.14 31.28
N GLN A 61 -24.23 18.06 32.25
CA GLN A 61 -23.12 18.95 32.55
C GLN A 61 -21.97 18.06 33.00
N LEU A 62 -21.00 17.82 32.12
CA LEU A 62 -19.70 17.26 32.48
C LEU A 62 -18.97 18.28 33.36
N HIS A 63 -19.37 18.35 34.62
CA HIS A 63 -18.52 18.85 35.68
C HIS A 63 -17.50 17.74 35.95
N PHE A 64 -16.33 17.83 35.31
CA PHE A 64 -15.20 16.98 35.68
C PHE A 64 -14.87 17.27 37.16
N PRO A 65 -15.00 16.30 38.07
CA PRO A 65 -14.47 16.47 39.41
C PRO A 65 -12.97 16.69 39.29
N SER A 66 -12.43 17.70 39.97
CA SER A 66 -10.98 18.00 40.00
C SER A 66 -10.12 16.80 40.44
N SER A 67 -10.74 15.72 40.94
CA SER A 67 -10.10 14.48 41.35
C SER A 67 -9.64 13.56 40.20
N ILE A 68 -10.05 13.78 38.95
CA ILE A 68 -9.45 13.05 37.79
C ILE A 68 -8.17 13.73 37.32
N ILE A 69 -8.07 15.06 37.46
CA ILE A 69 -6.89 15.84 37.06
C ILE A 69 -5.69 15.52 37.97
N SER A 70 -5.91 15.27 39.26
CA SER A 70 -4.82 14.96 40.19
C SER A 70 -4.28 13.53 40.10
N TYR A 71 -4.94 12.63 39.36
CA TYR A 71 -4.57 11.20 39.30
C TYR A 71 -3.80 10.83 38.01
N ILE A 72 -3.59 11.78 37.10
CA ILE A 72 -2.81 11.61 35.86
C ILE A 72 -1.59 12.56 35.82
N GLU A 73 -1.29 13.26 36.92
CA GLU A 73 0.06 13.78 37.17
C GLU A 73 0.93 12.64 37.73
N ASP A 74 1.02 11.53 37.01
CA ASP A 74 2.09 10.59 37.27
C ASP A 74 3.36 11.15 36.64
N LYS A 75 4.35 11.34 37.51
CA LYS A 75 5.69 11.80 37.16
C LYS A 75 6.21 10.93 36.01
N ASP A 76 6.75 11.59 34.98
CA ASP A 76 7.52 11.02 33.86
C ASP A 76 6.81 10.86 32.50
N SER A 77 5.58 11.36 32.30
CA SER A 77 5.03 11.54 30.94
C SER A 77 5.12 12.99 30.47
N GLY A 78 6.14 13.30 29.66
CA GLY A 78 6.48 14.66 29.18
C GLY A 78 5.48 15.30 28.20
N ILE A 79 4.23 14.84 28.11
CA ILE A 79 3.17 15.47 27.32
C ILE A 79 2.02 15.79 28.26
N THR A 80 2.00 17.03 28.75
CA THR A 80 0.86 17.53 29.53
C THR A 80 -0.40 17.53 28.66
N THR A 81 -1.55 17.18 29.24
CA THR A 81 -2.88 17.33 28.61
C THR A 81 -3.10 18.75 28.07
N GLN A 82 -2.45 19.73 28.69
CA GLN A 82 -2.42 21.12 28.28
C GLN A 82 -1.71 21.34 26.93
N THR A 83 -0.69 20.55 26.60
CA THR A 83 -0.03 20.57 25.28
C THR A 83 -0.95 20.06 24.17
N LEU A 84 -1.66 18.95 24.41
CA LEU A 84 -2.66 18.42 23.46
C LEU A 84 -3.80 19.42 23.22
N LEU A 85 -4.30 20.03 24.29
CA LEU A 85 -5.28 21.09 24.19
C LEU A 85 -4.69 22.26 23.39
N ASN A 86 -3.54 22.80 23.79
CA ASN A 86 -2.92 23.94 23.11
C ASN A 86 -2.71 23.67 21.62
N HIS A 87 -2.26 22.47 21.23
CA HIS A 87 -2.09 22.07 19.83
C HIS A 87 -3.44 21.99 19.08
N ALA A 88 -4.49 21.49 19.72
CA ALA A 88 -5.84 21.51 19.16
C ALA A 88 -6.38 22.94 19.01
N TRP A 89 -6.12 23.82 19.98
CA TRP A 89 -6.52 25.22 19.95
C TRP A 89 -5.74 26.03 18.91
N THR A 90 -4.43 25.80 18.72
CA THR A 90 -3.63 26.45 17.68
C THR A 90 -4.03 25.98 16.28
N SER A 91 -4.28 24.68 16.09
CA SER A 91 -4.81 24.11 14.84
C SER A 91 -6.20 24.69 14.49
N ALA A 92 -7.09 24.81 15.49
CA ALA A 92 -8.40 25.43 15.30
C ALA A 92 -8.32 26.94 14.99
N ASN A 93 -7.38 27.66 15.62
CA ASN A 93 -7.19 29.09 15.39
C ASN A 93 -6.52 29.42 14.05
N SER A 94 -5.65 28.55 13.51
CA SER A 94 -5.04 28.76 12.19
C SER A 94 -6.09 28.71 11.07
N LYS A 95 -7.07 27.79 11.16
CA LYS A 95 -8.22 27.72 10.23
C LYS A 95 -9.14 28.93 10.34
N LYS A 96 -9.28 29.52 11.53
CA LYS A 96 -10.12 30.70 11.78
C LYS A 96 -9.57 31.99 11.14
N ARG A 97 -8.28 32.01 10.77
CA ARG A 97 -7.64 33.18 10.17
C ARG A 97 -7.98 33.37 8.68
N ASN A 98 -8.58 32.36 8.03
CA ASN A 98 -8.96 32.42 6.61
C ASN A 98 -10.47 32.63 6.36
N ASN A 99 -11.32 32.60 7.39
CA ASN A 99 -12.74 32.91 7.27
C ASN A 99 -13.13 33.96 8.31
N SER A 100 -13.21 35.22 7.88
CA SER A 100 -13.82 36.29 8.65
C SER A 100 -15.34 36.16 8.59
N GLU A 101 -15.93 35.39 9.49
CA GLU A 101 -17.30 35.60 9.96
C GLU A 101 -17.51 34.80 11.25
N SER A 102 -17.55 35.50 12.38
CA SER A 102 -17.88 34.92 13.67
C SER A 102 -19.40 34.91 13.84
N ASN A 103 -20.00 33.73 13.89
CA ASN A 103 -21.19 33.53 14.71
C ASN A 103 -20.77 32.70 15.92
N SER A 104 -20.93 33.29 17.09
CA SER A 104 -20.78 32.62 18.38
C SER A 104 -22.06 31.82 18.67
N ASP A 105 -21.91 30.70 19.38
CA ASP A 105 -22.97 29.87 19.97
C ASP A 105 -23.53 28.68 19.14
N GLU A 106 -22.75 28.08 18.26
CA GLU A 106 -22.97 26.66 17.92
C GLU A 106 -22.12 25.76 18.81
N ILE A 107 -22.79 25.02 19.71
CA ILE A 107 -22.19 23.90 20.44
C ILE A 107 -21.56 22.98 19.38
N PRO A 108 -20.24 22.70 19.41
CA PRO A 108 -19.62 21.87 18.40
C PRO A 108 -20.29 20.50 18.46
N LYS A 109 -20.97 20.11 17.36
CA LYS A 109 -21.53 18.77 17.23
C LYS A 109 -20.36 17.80 17.38
N ILE A 110 -20.32 17.12 18.53
CA ILE A 110 -19.26 16.16 18.89
C ILE A 110 -19.22 15.01 17.88
N TYR A 111 -20.37 14.72 17.26
CA TYR A 111 -20.49 13.78 16.16
C TYR A 111 -20.46 14.46 14.80
N VAL A 112 -19.40 14.18 14.04
CA VAL A 112 -19.29 14.62 12.64
C VAL A 112 -19.14 13.41 11.72
N PRO A 113 -20.15 13.13 10.86
CA PRO A 113 -20.14 11.96 9.96
C PRO A 113 -18.97 11.91 8.97
N THR A 114 -18.32 13.04 8.70
CA THR A 114 -17.15 13.13 7.80
C THR A 114 -15.85 12.76 8.50
N ASN A 115 -15.85 12.51 9.81
CA ASN A 115 -14.65 12.06 10.51
C ASN A 115 -14.25 10.65 10.06
N PRO A 116 -12.95 10.30 10.11
CA PRO A 116 -12.51 8.93 9.91
C PRO A 116 -13.24 7.95 10.84
N LYS A 117 -13.38 6.70 10.39
CA LYS A 117 -14.01 5.65 11.21
C LYS A 117 -13.27 5.50 12.53
N GLY A 118 -14.01 5.46 13.64
CA GLY A 118 -13.47 5.43 14.99
C GLY A 118 -13.12 6.81 15.59
N ALA A 119 -13.19 7.88 14.80
CA ALA A 119 -12.99 9.26 15.24
C ALA A 119 -14.31 10.06 15.27
N GLU A 120 -15.46 9.40 15.17
CA GLU A 120 -16.74 10.07 15.04
C GLU A 120 -17.11 10.90 16.27
N GLY A 121 -16.61 10.54 17.45
CA GLY A 121 -16.80 11.31 18.69
C GLY A 121 -15.83 12.48 18.89
N LEU A 122 -14.93 12.75 17.93
CA LEU A 122 -13.96 13.85 18.01
C LEU A 122 -14.49 15.10 17.33
N ALA A 123 -14.27 16.27 17.93
CA ALA A 123 -14.58 17.54 17.29
C ALA A 123 -13.71 17.76 16.04
N PRO A 124 -14.23 18.39 14.96
CA PRO A 124 -13.48 18.58 13.70
C PRO A 124 -12.14 19.29 13.82
N GLY A 125 -11.94 20.11 14.86
CA GLY A 125 -10.68 20.83 15.10
C GLY A 125 -9.53 19.95 15.61
N ILE A 126 -9.84 18.74 16.09
CA ILE A 126 -8.85 17.78 16.64
C ILE A 126 -8.54 16.69 15.62
N VAL A 127 -9.46 16.40 14.71
CA VAL A 127 -9.32 15.33 13.73
C VAL A 127 -8.29 15.69 12.67
N VAL A 128 -7.26 14.86 12.56
CA VAL A 128 -6.27 14.89 11.49
C VAL A 128 -6.52 13.66 10.61
N PRO A 129 -7.08 13.82 9.39
CA PRO A 129 -7.56 12.69 8.58
C PRO A 129 -6.44 11.91 7.88
N GLU A 130 -5.30 12.55 7.64
CA GLU A 130 -4.14 11.99 6.92
C GLU A 130 -2.87 12.25 7.73
N THR A 131 -1.88 11.38 7.58
CA THR A 131 -0.56 11.54 8.20
C THR A 131 0.52 11.65 7.12
N ASP A 132 1.77 11.83 7.54
CA ASP A 132 2.92 11.93 6.66
C ASP A 132 4.12 11.12 7.19
N LEU A 133 5.16 11.05 6.38
CA LEU A 133 6.46 10.46 6.73
C LEU A 133 7.51 11.53 7.09
N TYR A 134 7.09 12.77 7.35
CA TYR A 134 8.02 13.85 7.61
C TYR A 134 8.60 13.74 9.03
N LEU A 135 9.93 13.76 9.11
CA LEU A 135 10.64 13.69 10.39
C LEU A 135 10.48 15.04 11.13
N ARG A 136 10.05 14.97 12.39
CA ARG A 136 9.83 16.12 13.27
C ARG A 136 10.77 16.05 14.47
N ARG A 137 11.16 17.22 15.00
CA ARG A 137 11.94 17.30 16.24
C ARG A 137 11.05 16.97 17.44
N LEU A 138 11.67 16.52 18.54
CA LEU A 138 10.94 16.19 19.78
C LEU A 138 10.46 17.42 20.56
N TRP A 139 11.00 18.61 20.26
CA TRP A 139 10.66 19.87 20.90
C TRP A 139 10.77 21.04 19.91
N GLY A 140 10.13 22.16 20.24
CA GLY A 140 10.05 23.35 19.39
C GLY A 140 8.72 23.45 18.64
N GLU A 141 8.64 24.37 17.69
CA GLU A 141 7.45 24.56 16.85
C GLU A 141 7.49 23.62 15.64
N PRO A 142 6.52 22.69 15.48
CA PRO A 142 6.51 21.73 14.37
C PRO A 142 6.46 22.38 12.98
N SER A 143 5.95 23.62 12.88
CA SER A 143 5.93 24.37 11.62
C SER A 143 7.32 24.78 11.13
N GLU A 144 8.31 24.83 12.03
CA GLU A 144 9.70 25.17 11.68
C GLU A 144 10.50 23.96 11.20
N ASP A 145 10.01 22.74 11.44
CA ASP A 145 10.71 21.50 11.08
C ASP A 145 10.74 21.26 9.56
N LEU A 146 9.78 21.85 8.83
CA LEU A 146 9.61 21.65 7.39
C LEU A 146 9.87 22.96 6.64
N THR A 147 11.14 23.28 6.43
CA THR A 147 11.54 24.43 5.58
C THR A 147 11.20 24.21 4.10
N SER A 148 11.14 22.95 3.67
CA SER A 148 10.58 22.52 2.40
C SER A 148 9.88 21.17 2.59
N GLN A 149 8.81 20.92 1.83
CA GLN A 149 8.06 19.67 1.90
C GLN A 149 8.39 18.80 0.67
N PRO A 150 9.03 17.64 0.86
CA PRO A 150 9.24 16.69 -0.21
C PRO A 150 7.92 16.27 -0.85
N ARG A 151 7.88 16.28 -2.19
CA ARG A 151 6.68 15.96 -2.98
C ARG A 151 6.72 14.55 -3.56
N TYR A 152 7.85 13.88 -3.50
CA TYR A 152 8.02 12.54 -4.06
C TYR A 152 8.58 11.60 -2.99
N LEU A 153 8.19 10.33 -3.06
CA LEU A 153 8.71 9.28 -2.19
C LEU A 153 9.44 8.26 -3.05
N ILE A 154 10.63 7.84 -2.63
CA ILE A 154 11.28 6.65 -3.18
C ILE A 154 11.58 5.64 -2.10
N THR A 155 11.24 4.39 -2.41
CA THR A 155 11.51 3.23 -1.57
C THR A 155 12.42 2.25 -2.30
N PHE A 156 13.40 1.72 -1.57
CA PHE A 156 14.25 0.62 -2.03
C PHE A 156 14.14 -0.53 -1.05
N THR A 157 14.04 -1.77 -1.55
CA THR A 157 14.12 -2.98 -0.72
C THR A 157 15.53 -3.50 -0.72
N VAL A 158 16.27 -3.30 0.37
CA VAL A 158 17.74 -3.34 0.36
C VAL A 158 18.33 -4.40 1.29
N GLY A 159 19.47 -4.90 0.87
CA GLY A 159 20.42 -5.63 1.69
C GLY A 159 21.78 -4.95 1.71
N TYR A 160 22.60 -5.29 2.70
CA TYR A 160 23.93 -4.74 2.92
C TYR A 160 24.83 -4.85 1.68
N SER A 161 24.73 -5.94 0.92
CA SER A 161 25.57 -6.17 -0.26
C SER A 161 25.32 -5.17 -1.39
N GLN A 162 24.16 -4.51 -1.43
CA GLN A 162 23.76 -3.60 -2.51
C GLN A 162 23.93 -2.11 -2.15
N LYS A 163 24.50 -1.83 -0.96
CA LYS A 163 24.66 -0.49 -0.41
C LYS A 163 25.37 0.49 -1.37
N ALA A 164 26.42 0.05 -2.05
CA ALA A 164 27.12 0.87 -3.03
C ALA A 164 26.26 1.23 -4.26
N ASN A 165 25.40 0.31 -4.71
CA ASN A 165 24.47 0.58 -5.81
C ASN A 165 23.39 1.58 -5.38
N ILE A 166 22.86 1.44 -4.17
CA ILE A 166 21.87 2.37 -3.62
C ILE A 166 22.47 3.76 -3.39
N ASP A 167 23.72 3.88 -2.94
CA ASP A 167 24.39 5.18 -2.85
C ASP A 167 24.51 5.87 -4.22
N ALA A 168 24.85 5.11 -5.27
CA ALA A 168 24.84 5.62 -6.63
C ALA A 168 23.43 6.02 -7.10
N ALA A 169 22.40 5.28 -6.65
CA ALA A 169 21.00 5.56 -6.95
C ALA A 169 20.52 6.86 -6.31
N VAL A 170 20.70 7.01 -4.99
CA VAL A 170 20.25 8.15 -4.20
C VAL A 170 20.78 9.48 -4.75
N LYS A 171 22.00 9.50 -5.28
CA LYS A 171 22.60 10.68 -5.92
C LYS A 171 21.85 11.21 -7.15
N LYS A 172 20.93 10.43 -7.72
CA LYS A 172 20.06 10.85 -8.85
C LYS A 172 18.74 11.49 -8.42
N PHE A 173 18.46 11.52 -7.12
CA PHE A 173 17.23 12.08 -6.55
C PHE A 173 17.53 13.41 -5.86
N SER A 174 16.67 14.40 -6.09
CA SER A 174 16.79 15.74 -5.51
C SER A 174 16.27 15.77 -4.07
N GLU A 175 16.40 16.91 -3.39
CA GLU A 175 15.82 17.12 -2.05
C GLU A 175 14.28 17.10 -2.02
N ASN A 176 13.63 17.10 -3.20
CA ASN A 176 12.19 16.91 -3.30
C ASN A 176 11.74 15.46 -3.00
N PHE A 177 12.69 14.54 -2.81
CA PHE A 177 12.43 13.13 -2.53
C PHE A 177 12.64 12.81 -1.04
N THR A 178 11.62 12.22 -0.42
CA THR A 178 11.82 11.41 0.79
C THR A 178 12.39 10.07 0.38
N ILE A 179 13.46 9.63 1.05
CA ILE A 179 14.10 8.33 0.82
C ILE A 179 13.71 7.40 1.96
N MET A 180 13.23 6.21 1.60
CA MET A 180 12.87 5.17 2.54
C MET A 180 13.52 3.85 2.13
N LEU A 181 14.13 3.15 3.09
CA LEU A 181 14.82 1.90 2.87
C LEU A 181 14.12 0.78 3.65
N PHE A 182 13.78 -0.30 2.95
CA PHE A 182 13.21 -1.51 3.51
C PHE A 182 14.31 -2.58 3.66
N HIS A 183 14.82 -2.75 4.88
CA HIS A 183 15.97 -3.60 5.18
C HIS A 183 15.53 -5.03 5.49
N TYR A 184 15.63 -5.92 4.51
CA TYR A 184 15.28 -7.33 4.68
C TYR A 184 16.32 -8.14 5.46
N ASP A 185 17.49 -7.59 5.74
CA ASP A 185 18.61 -8.28 6.40
C ASP A 185 18.82 -7.88 7.87
N GLY A 186 18.16 -6.82 8.36
CA GLY A 186 18.33 -6.35 9.73
C GLY A 186 19.53 -5.43 9.97
N ARG A 187 20.22 -4.96 8.93
CA ARG A 187 21.53 -4.28 9.05
C ARG A 187 21.44 -2.76 8.84
N THR A 188 20.63 -2.07 9.65
CA THR A 188 20.41 -0.63 9.49
C THR A 188 21.63 0.23 9.82
N ASN A 189 22.35 -0.05 10.91
CA ASN A 189 23.47 0.78 11.38
C ASN A 189 24.65 0.80 10.41
N ASP A 190 24.80 -0.24 9.59
CA ASP A 190 25.84 -0.32 8.56
C ASP A 190 25.70 0.75 7.46
N TRP A 191 24.55 1.43 7.40
CA TRP A 191 24.27 2.49 6.44
C TRP A 191 24.61 3.89 6.96
N ASP A 192 24.93 4.03 8.25
CA ASP A 192 25.28 5.32 8.88
C ASP A 192 26.57 5.94 8.32
N GLU A 193 27.34 5.18 7.53
CA GLU A 193 28.49 5.72 6.78
C GLU A 193 28.09 6.75 5.72
N PHE A 194 26.84 6.76 5.27
CA PHE A 194 26.34 7.77 4.33
C PHE A 194 25.57 8.85 5.06
N GLU A 195 26.00 10.10 4.89
CA GLU A 195 25.31 11.27 5.48
C GLU A 195 23.86 11.43 5.00
N TRP A 196 23.55 11.00 3.77
CA TRP A 196 22.17 10.99 3.29
C TRP A 196 21.32 9.92 3.99
N SER A 197 21.92 8.81 4.43
CA SER A 197 21.20 7.71 5.08
C SER A 197 20.69 8.12 6.46
N LYS A 198 21.43 8.96 7.18
CA LYS A 198 21.00 9.52 8.48
C LYS A 198 19.72 10.35 8.39
N ARG A 199 19.37 10.83 7.20
CA ARG A 199 18.14 11.59 6.90
C ARG A 199 17.07 10.72 6.22
N ALA A 200 17.40 9.50 5.84
CA ALA A 200 16.46 8.56 5.24
C ALA A 200 15.65 7.85 6.32
N ILE A 201 14.51 7.30 5.92
CA ILE A 201 13.66 6.50 6.79
C ILE A 201 14.06 5.04 6.64
N HIS A 202 14.43 4.39 7.74
CA HIS A 202 14.81 2.98 7.75
C HIS A 202 13.69 2.15 8.39
N VAL A 203 13.18 1.16 7.66
CA VAL A 203 12.28 0.14 8.22
C VAL A 203 12.94 -1.21 8.05
N SER A 204 13.06 -1.97 9.14
CA SER A 204 13.76 -3.25 9.10
C SER A 204 12.95 -4.37 9.72
N VAL A 205 12.63 -5.36 8.88
CA VAL A 205 12.00 -6.62 9.24
C VAL A 205 12.67 -7.72 8.42
N ARG A 206 13.27 -8.69 9.11
CA ARG A 206 14.05 -9.72 8.44
C ARG A 206 13.19 -10.58 7.52
N ARG A 207 13.74 -10.93 6.36
CA ARG A 207 13.17 -11.91 5.41
C ARG A 207 11.78 -11.54 4.89
N GLN A 208 11.52 -10.24 4.67
CA GLN A 208 10.27 -9.76 4.08
C GLN A 208 10.50 -9.24 2.67
N THR A 209 9.51 -9.42 1.81
CA THR A 209 9.53 -8.97 0.41
C THR A 209 9.19 -7.48 0.28
N LYS A 210 9.56 -6.89 -0.86
CA LYS A 210 9.22 -5.50 -1.23
C LYS A 210 7.74 -5.16 -1.03
N TRP A 211 6.86 -6.01 -1.55
CA TRP A 211 5.41 -5.77 -1.48
C TRP A 211 4.84 -6.02 -0.07
N TRP A 212 5.49 -6.84 0.75
CA TRP A 212 5.13 -6.97 2.17
C TRP A 212 5.32 -5.65 2.91
N TYR A 213 6.46 -4.99 2.68
CA TYR A 213 6.74 -3.66 3.23
C TYR A 213 5.79 -2.61 2.69
N ALA A 214 5.64 -2.53 1.37
CA ALA A 214 4.75 -1.55 0.74
C ALA A 214 3.32 -1.66 1.28
N LYS A 215 2.80 -2.89 1.47
CA LYS A 215 1.47 -3.10 2.05
C LYS A 215 1.32 -2.56 3.47
N ARG A 216 2.38 -2.56 4.28
CA ARG A 216 2.32 -2.23 5.72
C ARG A 216 2.75 -0.80 6.05
N PHE A 217 3.69 -0.25 5.28
CA PHE A 217 4.31 1.04 5.60
C PHE A 217 3.97 2.14 4.60
N LEU A 218 3.36 1.81 3.46
CA LEU A 218 2.92 2.80 2.46
C LEU A 218 1.39 2.86 2.37
N HIS A 219 0.71 2.94 3.52
CA HIS A 219 -0.75 3.11 3.53
C HIS A 219 -1.14 4.40 2.78
N PRO A 220 -2.22 4.43 1.97
CA PRO A 220 -2.56 5.60 1.15
C PRO A 220 -2.70 6.89 1.95
N ASP A 221 -3.23 6.81 3.16
CA ASP A 221 -3.40 7.98 4.04
C ASP A 221 -2.10 8.41 4.76
N ILE A 222 -1.03 7.61 4.68
CA ILE A 222 0.33 7.96 5.18
C ILE A 222 1.15 8.61 4.07
N VAL A 223 1.04 8.08 2.85
CA VAL A 223 1.77 8.60 1.68
C VAL A 223 0.97 9.65 0.91
N ALA A 224 -0.17 10.06 1.47
CA ALA A 224 -1.06 11.07 0.92
C ALA A 224 -0.36 12.39 0.59
N PRO A 225 0.72 12.87 1.23
CA PRO A 225 1.39 14.10 0.81
C PRO A 225 2.18 14.00 -0.51
N TYR A 226 2.53 12.80 -0.96
CA TYR A 226 3.41 12.60 -2.12
C TYR A 226 2.61 12.56 -3.42
N ASP A 227 3.09 13.26 -4.45
CA ASP A 227 2.51 13.24 -5.80
C ASP A 227 2.80 11.91 -6.50
N TYR A 228 4.03 11.41 -6.36
CA TYR A 228 4.52 10.18 -6.95
C TYR A 228 5.31 9.34 -5.95
N ILE A 229 5.12 8.02 -6.01
CA ILE A 229 5.69 7.02 -5.11
C ILE A 229 6.45 6.00 -5.96
N PHE A 230 7.77 5.94 -5.77
CA PHE A 230 8.69 5.03 -6.44
C PHE A 230 8.90 3.81 -5.54
N ILE A 231 8.67 2.61 -6.08
CA ILE A 231 8.84 1.34 -5.35
C ILE A 231 9.78 0.46 -6.17
N TRP A 232 11.07 0.51 -5.82
CA TRP A 232 12.16 0.00 -6.66
C TRP A 232 12.93 -1.14 -5.97
N ASP A 233 13.44 -2.06 -6.79
CA ASP A 233 14.40 -3.08 -6.38
C ASP A 233 15.82 -2.51 -6.24
N GLU A 234 16.69 -3.22 -5.53
CA GLU A 234 18.02 -2.75 -5.14
C GLU A 234 19.13 -2.97 -6.18
N ASP A 235 18.87 -3.74 -7.23
CA ASP A 235 19.83 -4.13 -8.25
C ASP A 235 19.65 -3.35 -9.57
N LEU A 236 19.10 -2.15 -9.46
CA LEU A 236 18.88 -1.23 -10.57
C LEU A 236 20.01 -0.21 -10.67
N SER A 237 20.68 -0.16 -11.82
CA SER A 237 21.65 0.87 -12.14
C SER A 237 20.98 2.07 -12.79
N VAL A 238 21.28 3.27 -12.30
CA VAL A 238 20.62 4.52 -12.70
C VAL A 238 21.54 5.48 -13.46
N GLN A 239 22.60 4.99 -14.10
CA GLN A 239 23.61 5.84 -14.73
C GLN A 239 23.00 6.85 -15.72
N HIS A 240 22.00 6.40 -16.49
CA HIS A 240 21.31 7.16 -17.53
C HIS A 240 19.95 7.74 -17.09
N PHE A 241 19.63 7.66 -15.80
CA PHE A 241 18.37 8.12 -15.25
C PHE A 241 18.52 9.49 -14.57
N ASN A 242 17.51 10.34 -14.73
CA ASN A 242 17.32 11.58 -14.01
C ASN A 242 15.87 11.67 -13.50
N ALA A 243 15.69 11.69 -12.19
CA ALA A 243 14.36 11.60 -11.58
C ALA A 243 13.45 12.79 -11.91
N GLU A 244 14.00 14.01 -11.96
CA GLU A 244 13.23 15.22 -12.29
C GLU A 244 12.80 15.26 -13.76
N ALA A 245 13.69 14.84 -14.67
CA ALA A 245 13.36 14.70 -16.09
C ALA A 245 12.30 13.61 -16.31
N TYR A 246 12.43 12.49 -15.61
CA TYR A 246 11.45 11.41 -15.63
C TYR A 246 10.06 11.88 -15.19
N ILE A 247 9.95 12.55 -14.03
CA ILE A 247 8.66 13.05 -13.53
C ILE A 247 8.04 14.08 -14.49
N LYS A 248 8.86 14.93 -15.14
CA LYS A 248 8.35 15.86 -16.17
C LYS A 248 7.68 15.11 -17.33
N LEU A 249 8.25 13.99 -17.75
CA LEU A 249 7.70 13.16 -18.83
C LEU A 249 6.45 12.40 -18.39
N VAL A 250 6.46 11.83 -17.18
CA VAL A 250 5.28 11.20 -16.57
C VAL A 250 4.10 12.18 -16.55
N ARG A 251 4.33 13.43 -16.09
CA ARG A 251 3.30 14.48 -16.12
C ARG A 251 2.90 14.89 -17.53
N LYS A 252 3.86 15.10 -18.43
CA LYS A 252 3.61 15.47 -19.84
C LYS A 252 2.68 14.47 -20.53
N HIS A 253 2.85 13.19 -20.24
CA HIS A 253 2.08 12.10 -20.84
C HIS A 253 0.88 11.65 -20.00
N GLY A 254 0.59 12.30 -18.87
CA GLY A 254 -0.53 11.94 -17.99
C GLY A 254 -0.44 10.51 -17.45
N LEU A 255 0.77 10.01 -17.20
CA LEU A 255 0.99 8.66 -16.69
C LEU A 255 0.72 8.62 -15.18
N GLU A 256 -0.13 7.69 -14.77
CA GLU A 256 -0.51 7.44 -13.37
C GLU A 256 0.24 6.21 -12.82
N ILE A 257 0.61 5.27 -13.69
CA ILE A 257 1.46 4.12 -13.36
C ILE A 257 2.54 4.04 -14.43
N SER A 258 3.80 4.13 -14.01
CA SER A 258 4.91 4.18 -14.94
C SER A 258 6.16 3.46 -14.44
N GLN A 259 7.11 3.25 -15.33
CA GLN A 259 8.47 2.86 -14.99
C GLN A 259 9.48 3.51 -15.96
N PRO A 260 10.77 3.62 -15.61
CA PRO A 260 11.80 3.90 -16.60
C PRO A 260 11.97 2.75 -17.60
N GLY A 261 12.49 3.06 -18.79
CA GLY A 261 12.90 2.04 -19.77
C GLY A 261 13.96 1.10 -19.23
N LEU A 262 13.91 -0.18 -19.58
CA LEU A 262 14.99 -1.12 -19.26
C LEU A 262 15.94 -1.29 -20.45
N GLU A 263 17.24 -1.29 -20.15
CA GLU A 263 18.25 -1.53 -21.17
C GLU A 263 18.11 -2.95 -21.77
N PRO A 264 18.09 -3.08 -23.11
CA PRO A 264 17.78 -4.33 -23.82
C PRO A 264 18.61 -5.58 -23.48
N ASP A 265 19.87 -5.40 -23.08
CA ASP A 265 20.88 -6.46 -23.20
C ASP A 265 21.28 -7.10 -21.85
N LYS A 266 20.53 -6.81 -20.77
CA LYS A 266 20.80 -7.37 -19.43
C LYS A 266 19.52 -7.70 -18.65
N GLY A 267 19.22 -9.00 -18.55
CA GLY A 267 18.34 -9.53 -17.51
C GLY A 267 16.87 -9.10 -17.55
N LEU A 268 16.23 -9.01 -18.73
CA LEU A 268 14.82 -8.63 -18.80
C LEU A 268 13.88 -9.82 -18.47
N THR A 269 13.01 -9.65 -17.48
CA THR A 269 11.92 -10.60 -17.21
C THR A 269 10.88 -10.56 -18.34
N TRP A 270 10.48 -9.35 -18.74
CA TRP A 270 9.46 -9.12 -19.76
C TRP A 270 10.05 -8.38 -20.95
N GLN A 271 10.01 -8.99 -22.14
CA GLN A 271 10.55 -8.36 -23.35
C GLN A 271 9.88 -7.03 -23.72
N MET A 272 8.66 -6.81 -23.23
CA MET A 272 7.89 -5.60 -23.49
C MET A 272 8.21 -4.42 -22.56
N THR A 273 9.13 -4.55 -21.61
CA THR A 273 9.72 -3.41 -20.86
C THR A 273 10.99 -2.87 -21.50
N LYS A 274 11.48 -3.56 -22.53
CA LYS A 274 12.67 -3.19 -23.29
C LYS A 274 12.48 -1.80 -23.88
N ARG A 275 13.49 -0.96 -23.69
CA ARG A 275 13.51 0.36 -24.30
C ARG A 275 13.37 0.28 -25.82
N LEU A 276 12.38 0.98 -26.36
CA LEU A 276 12.17 1.16 -27.80
C LEU A 276 12.79 2.52 -28.18
N GLY A 277 14.03 2.51 -28.66
CA GLY A 277 14.84 3.73 -28.85
C GLY A 277 14.26 4.79 -29.81
N ASP A 278 13.15 4.48 -30.48
CA ASP A 278 12.40 5.29 -31.43
C ASP A 278 11.12 5.92 -30.84
N GLN A 279 10.76 5.60 -29.59
CA GLN A 279 9.58 6.14 -28.90
C GLN A 279 9.96 6.82 -27.58
N GLU A 280 9.12 7.75 -27.11
CA GLU A 280 9.30 8.41 -25.80
C GLU A 280 8.65 7.59 -24.68
N VAL A 281 7.56 6.88 -24.99
CA VAL A 281 6.81 6.03 -24.05
C VAL A 281 6.19 4.82 -24.77
N HIS A 282 6.23 3.64 -24.16
CA HIS A 282 5.47 2.45 -24.59
C HIS A 282 4.63 1.84 -23.45
N LYS A 283 3.74 0.89 -23.77
CA LYS A 283 2.58 0.55 -22.91
C LYS A 283 2.72 -0.78 -22.16
N PHE A 284 3.51 -0.78 -21.08
CA PHE A 284 3.57 -1.83 -20.06
C PHE A 284 4.25 -1.28 -18.79
N VAL A 285 4.10 -1.93 -17.64
CA VAL A 285 4.87 -1.65 -16.42
C VAL A 285 5.09 -2.97 -15.69
N GLU A 286 6.34 -3.25 -15.34
CA GLU A 286 6.82 -4.34 -14.50
C GLU A 286 7.03 -3.85 -13.05
N ILE A 287 6.78 -4.74 -12.10
CA ILE A 287 6.85 -4.51 -10.65
C ILE A 287 8.22 -4.08 -10.13
N MET A 288 9.29 -4.23 -10.91
CA MET A 288 10.67 -4.03 -10.48
C MET A 288 10.99 -2.55 -10.18
N ALA A 289 10.58 -1.64 -11.06
CA ALA A 289 10.92 -0.21 -11.01
C ALA A 289 9.68 0.69 -11.10
N THR A 290 8.60 0.27 -10.44
CA THR A 290 7.29 0.95 -10.53
C THR A 290 7.30 2.34 -9.90
N VAL A 291 6.55 3.24 -10.53
CA VAL A 291 6.20 4.56 -10.03
C VAL A 291 4.70 4.72 -10.12
N PHE A 292 4.07 5.07 -9.02
CA PHE A 292 2.64 5.29 -8.92
C PHE A 292 2.37 6.75 -8.62
N SER A 293 1.35 7.33 -9.23
CA SER A 293 0.71 8.51 -8.68
C SER A 293 0.03 8.16 -7.36
N ARG A 294 -0.23 9.18 -6.55
CA ARG A 294 -1.02 9.06 -5.31
C ARG A 294 -2.34 8.33 -5.52
N ASP A 295 -3.07 8.71 -6.57
CA ASP A 295 -4.41 8.19 -6.84
C ASP A 295 -4.37 6.73 -7.29
N ALA A 296 -3.44 6.38 -8.19
CA ALA A 296 -3.23 5.01 -8.61
C ALA A 296 -2.77 4.13 -7.43
N TRP A 297 -1.86 4.63 -6.59
CA TRP A 297 -1.36 3.91 -5.43
C TRP A 297 -2.49 3.57 -4.44
N ARG A 298 -3.44 4.49 -4.22
CA ARG A 298 -4.59 4.23 -3.33
C ARG A 298 -5.36 2.98 -3.76
N CYS A 299 -5.55 2.77 -5.07
CA CYS A 299 -6.16 1.54 -5.58
C CYS A 299 -5.22 0.33 -5.50
N VAL A 300 -3.95 0.46 -5.93
CA VAL A 300 -2.98 -0.64 -5.95
C VAL A 300 -2.72 -1.19 -4.55
N TRP A 301 -2.66 -0.32 -3.54
CA TRP A 301 -2.50 -0.73 -2.15
C TRP A 301 -3.61 -1.68 -1.67
N HIS A 302 -4.87 -1.42 -2.08
CA HIS A 302 -6.00 -2.30 -1.78
C HIS A 302 -6.00 -3.60 -2.60
N MET A 303 -5.34 -3.59 -3.75
CA MET A 303 -5.15 -4.78 -4.59
C MET A 303 -4.16 -5.76 -3.95
N ILE A 304 -3.10 -5.26 -3.31
CA ILE A 304 -2.08 -6.09 -2.64
C ILE A 304 -2.72 -6.77 -1.42
N GLN A 305 -2.66 -8.11 -1.42
CA GLN A 305 -3.17 -8.93 -0.32
C GLN A 305 -2.14 -9.03 0.81
N ASN A 306 -2.61 -9.27 2.03
CA ASN A 306 -1.74 -9.43 3.20
C ASN A 306 -0.85 -10.68 3.12
N ASP A 307 -1.32 -11.71 2.40
CA ASP A 307 -0.77 -13.07 2.40
C ASP A 307 -0.01 -13.38 1.08
N LEU A 308 -0.32 -12.68 -0.02
CA LEU A 308 0.31 -12.84 -1.34
C LEU A 308 1.28 -11.69 -1.62
N VAL A 309 2.28 -11.57 -0.75
CA VAL A 309 3.22 -10.43 -0.72
C VAL A 309 4.43 -10.59 -1.65
N HIS A 310 4.52 -11.64 -2.46
CA HIS A 310 5.58 -11.73 -3.48
C HIS A 310 5.31 -10.79 -4.67
N GLY A 311 4.06 -10.33 -4.84
CA GLY A 311 3.67 -9.39 -5.89
C GLY A 311 3.60 -9.96 -7.32
N TRP A 312 3.82 -11.26 -7.49
CA TRP A 312 3.72 -11.86 -8.83
C TRP A 312 2.30 -11.75 -9.37
N GLY A 313 2.21 -11.40 -10.65
CA GLY A 313 0.94 -11.20 -11.34
C GLY A 313 0.31 -9.83 -11.10
N LEU A 314 0.88 -8.99 -10.22
CA LEU A 314 0.41 -7.63 -10.01
C LEU A 314 0.53 -6.81 -11.32
N ASP A 315 1.58 -7.04 -12.11
CA ASP A 315 1.81 -6.42 -13.43
C ASP A 315 0.58 -6.48 -14.35
N PHE A 316 -0.12 -7.63 -14.35
CA PHE A 316 -1.31 -7.83 -15.18
C PHE A 316 -2.58 -7.18 -14.60
N ALA A 317 -2.55 -6.82 -13.32
CA ALA A 317 -3.67 -6.28 -12.58
C ALA A 317 -3.59 -4.75 -12.40
N LEU A 318 -2.40 -4.13 -12.47
CA LEU A 318 -2.19 -2.68 -12.30
C LEU A 318 -3.12 -1.83 -13.17
N ARG A 319 -3.42 -2.27 -14.39
CA ARG A 319 -4.38 -1.62 -15.30
C ARG A 319 -5.79 -1.42 -14.73
N ARG A 320 -6.19 -2.17 -13.71
CA ARG A 320 -7.50 -2.00 -13.06
C ARG A 320 -7.58 -0.76 -12.18
N CYS A 321 -6.45 -0.13 -11.88
CA CYS A 321 -6.38 1.04 -10.99
C CYS A 321 -6.35 2.37 -11.72
N VAL A 322 -6.50 2.38 -13.05
CA VAL A 322 -6.43 3.59 -13.88
C VAL A 322 -7.37 3.48 -15.07
N GLU A 323 -8.00 4.60 -15.46
CA GLU A 323 -8.94 4.68 -16.59
C GLU A 323 -8.71 5.95 -17.43
N PRO A 324 -8.55 5.86 -18.77
CA PRO A 324 -8.34 4.63 -19.53
C PRO A 324 -6.90 4.12 -19.40
N ALA A 325 -6.75 2.83 -19.08
CA ALA A 325 -5.44 2.26 -18.73
C ALA A 325 -4.39 2.34 -19.85
N HIS A 326 -4.80 2.23 -21.11
CA HIS A 326 -3.88 2.27 -22.25
C HIS A 326 -3.26 3.66 -22.48
N GLU A 327 -3.85 4.72 -21.93
CA GLU A 327 -3.30 6.07 -22.00
C GLU A 327 -2.41 6.36 -20.79
N LYS A 328 -2.85 5.93 -19.60
CA LYS A 328 -2.27 6.29 -18.30
C LYS A 328 -1.17 5.37 -17.77
N ILE A 329 -0.92 4.24 -18.43
CA ILE A 329 0.20 3.34 -18.11
C ILE A 329 1.30 3.45 -19.14
N GLY A 330 2.56 3.50 -18.71
CA GLY A 330 3.66 3.36 -19.65
C GLY A 330 5.08 3.35 -19.09
N VAL A 331 5.98 2.86 -19.93
CA VAL A 331 7.43 2.93 -19.75
C VAL A 331 7.95 4.22 -20.36
N VAL A 332 8.75 5.00 -19.64
CA VAL A 332 9.38 6.21 -20.16
C VAL A 332 10.74 5.86 -20.76
N ASP A 333 10.81 5.71 -22.08
CA ASP A 333 11.99 5.20 -22.79
C ASP A 333 13.18 6.16 -22.78
N SER A 334 12.92 7.47 -22.76
CA SER A 334 13.98 8.47 -22.77
C SER A 334 14.72 8.59 -21.44
N GLN A 335 14.24 7.92 -20.38
CA GLN A 335 14.87 7.81 -19.06
C GLN A 335 14.96 6.34 -18.68
N TRP A 336 16.15 5.75 -18.79
CA TRP A 336 16.32 4.31 -18.65
C TRP A 336 17.28 3.91 -17.53
N ILE A 337 17.10 2.68 -17.09
CA ILE A 337 17.89 2.02 -16.05
C ILE A 337 18.39 0.66 -16.57
N ILE A 338 19.34 0.06 -15.85
CA ILE A 338 19.92 -1.23 -16.19
C ILE A 338 19.65 -2.20 -15.04
N HIS A 339 19.02 -3.33 -15.32
CA HIS A 339 18.87 -4.40 -14.33
C HIS A 339 20.20 -5.17 -14.24
N GLN A 340 20.83 -5.15 -13.05
CA GLN A 340 22.16 -5.72 -12.85
C GLN A 340 22.11 -7.21 -12.48
N VAL A 341 20.93 -7.75 -12.14
CA VAL A 341 20.71 -9.15 -11.75
C VAL A 341 21.64 -9.53 -10.59
N ILE A 342 21.76 -8.65 -9.60
CA ILE A 342 22.61 -8.90 -8.42
C ILE A 342 21.82 -9.84 -7.50
N PRO A 343 22.39 -11.00 -7.11
CA PRO A 343 21.75 -11.91 -6.17
C PRO A 343 21.22 -11.19 -4.91
N SER A 344 19.90 -11.19 -4.74
CA SER A 344 19.18 -10.52 -3.65
C SER A 344 18.58 -11.53 -2.64
N LEU A 345 17.52 -11.13 -1.92
CA LEU A 345 16.79 -11.90 -0.90
C LEU A 345 16.61 -13.39 -1.24
N GLY A 346 16.32 -13.73 -2.51
CA GLY A 346 16.15 -15.12 -2.97
C GLY A 346 17.39 -16.02 -2.85
N ASN A 347 18.57 -15.46 -2.58
CA ASN A 347 19.83 -16.19 -2.42
C ASN A 347 20.33 -16.22 -0.96
N GLN A 348 19.54 -15.73 0.01
CA GLN A 348 19.92 -15.73 1.43
C GLN A 348 19.53 -17.01 2.20
N GLY A 349 18.87 -17.98 1.57
CA GLY A 349 18.63 -19.29 2.19
C GLY A 349 19.80 -20.25 2.05
N THR A 350 19.97 -21.14 3.02
CA THR A 350 20.82 -22.33 2.87
C THR A 350 20.06 -23.36 2.06
N ALA A 351 20.69 -23.90 1.01
CA ALA A 351 20.13 -25.03 0.28
C ALA A 351 20.12 -26.26 1.19
N GLU A 352 18.94 -26.65 1.68
CA GLU A 352 18.77 -27.87 2.48
C GLU A 352 18.05 -28.94 1.64
N ASN A 353 18.60 -30.16 1.59
CA ASN A 353 17.96 -31.32 0.96
C ASN A 353 17.51 -31.10 -0.50
N GLY A 354 18.30 -30.40 -1.31
CA GLY A 354 18.00 -30.16 -2.73
C GLY A 354 16.96 -29.06 -2.97
N ARG A 355 16.49 -28.40 -1.91
CA ARG A 355 15.67 -27.18 -1.99
C ARG A 355 16.56 -25.98 -2.24
N THR A 356 16.06 -25.08 -3.06
CA THR A 356 16.79 -23.90 -3.50
C THR A 356 16.73 -22.81 -2.43
N PRO A 357 17.75 -21.93 -2.33
CA PRO A 357 17.84 -20.89 -1.31
C PRO A 357 16.58 -20.04 -1.11
N TRP A 358 15.82 -19.75 -2.17
CA TRP A 358 14.61 -18.93 -2.07
C TRP A 358 13.45 -19.61 -1.31
N GLU A 359 13.42 -20.94 -1.24
CA GLU A 359 12.41 -21.67 -0.45
C GLU A 359 12.62 -21.52 1.07
N GLY A 360 13.82 -21.10 1.51
CA GLY A 360 14.13 -20.82 2.93
C GLY A 360 13.82 -19.38 3.37
N VAL A 361 13.32 -18.54 2.46
CA VAL A 361 13.05 -17.11 2.68
C VAL A 361 11.55 -16.79 2.55
N SER A 362 10.71 -17.78 2.23
CA SER A 362 9.24 -17.69 2.24
C SER A 362 8.64 -17.95 3.61
#